data_AF-A0A662QL33-F1
#
_entry.id   AF-A0A662QL33-F1
#
_cell.length_a   1.000
_cell.length_b   1.000
_cell.length_c   1.000
_cell.angle_alpha   90.00
_cell.angle_beta   90.00
_cell.angle_gamma   90.00
#
_symmetry.space_group_name_H-M   'P 1'
#
loop_
_entity.id
_entity.type
_entity.pdbx_description
1 polymer ?
#
loop_
_entity_poly.entity_id
_entity_poly.type
_entity_poly.pdbx_seq_one_letter_code
_entity_poly.pdbx_strand_id
1 'polypeptide(L)'
;ALELIEGSSIDSWLRDLPEEGAADLRIVLRRCFEDARRLDEIGLDHGELSDAKKHIIVRSNLKPVIIDFGKASRARKPGNVTSLFSYFSFGPHSRKVLGMLGVRDPPLAHVKRYKRELSRSSFRDLLRALNLLEESLS
;
A
#
# COMPACT_ATOMS: atom_id res chain seq x y z
N ALA A 1 -12.94 -7.71 21.10
CA ALA A 1 -12.02 -6.84 21.88
C ALA A 1 -11.23 -6.00 20.89
N LEU A 2 -10.98 -4.72 21.20
CA LEU A 2 -10.04 -3.89 20.44
C LEU A 2 -8.62 -4.31 20.84
N GLU A 3 -7.87 -4.91 19.92
CA GLU A 3 -6.46 -5.20 20.11
C GLU A 3 -5.68 -3.89 20.03
N LEU A 4 -4.88 -3.57 21.05
CA LEU A 4 -3.91 -2.48 20.93
C LEU A 4 -2.81 -2.94 19.98
N ILE A 5 -2.73 -2.30 18.82
CA ILE A 5 -1.67 -2.58 17.85
C ILE A 5 -0.48 -1.70 18.20
N GLU A 6 0.57 -2.32 18.77
CA GLU A 6 1.85 -1.65 18.98
C GLU A 6 2.54 -1.35 17.64
N GLY A 7 2.91 -0.09 17.42
CA GLY A 7 3.61 0.36 16.22
C GLY A 7 3.48 1.86 15.97
N SER A 8 4.05 2.30 14.85
CA SER A 8 3.97 3.68 14.37
C SER A 8 2.90 3.79 13.30
N SER A 9 2.22 4.94 13.17
CA SER A 9 1.37 5.15 11.99
C SER A 9 2.25 5.14 10.74
N ILE A 10 1.69 4.76 9.58
CA ILE A 10 2.43 4.79 8.31
C ILE A 10 2.98 6.18 8.01
N ASP A 11 2.33 7.25 8.46
CA ASP A 11 2.80 8.62 8.28
C ASP A 11 4.06 8.93 9.10
N SER A 12 4.06 8.62 10.40
CA SER A 12 5.24 8.83 11.23
C SER A 12 6.36 7.88 10.82
N TRP A 13 6.04 6.63 10.51
CA TRP A 13 7.02 5.67 10.02
C TRP A 13 7.69 6.13 8.72
N LEU A 14 6.93 6.60 7.71
CA LEU A 14 7.51 7.13 6.48
C LEU A 14 8.33 8.41 6.70
N ARG A 15 7.89 9.27 7.63
CA ARG A 15 8.64 10.48 7.99
C ARG A 15 10.02 10.14 8.54
N ASP A 16 10.07 9.19 9.47
CA ASP A 16 11.27 8.85 10.25
C ASP A 16 12.17 7.83 9.55
N LEU A 17 11.68 7.13 8.51
CA LEU A 17 12.45 6.14 7.76
C LEU A 17 13.67 6.80 7.06
N PRO A 18 14.92 6.40 7.34
CA PRO A 18 16.08 6.95 6.64
C PRO A 18 16.13 6.47 5.17
N GLU A 19 16.89 7.15 4.32
CA GLU A 19 17.02 6.80 2.88
C GLU A 19 17.60 5.39 2.68
N GLU A 20 18.47 4.94 3.58
CA GLU A 20 19.04 3.58 3.61
C GLU A 20 17.96 2.51 3.91
N GLY A 21 16.79 2.93 4.42
CA GLY A 21 15.63 2.09 4.72
C GLY A 21 14.81 1.65 3.50
N ALA A 22 15.31 1.80 2.28
CA ALA A 22 14.60 1.43 1.05
C ALA A 22 14.19 -0.05 1.01
N ALA A 23 14.96 -0.95 1.62
CA ALA A 23 14.59 -2.37 1.75
C ALA A 23 13.34 -2.55 2.62
N ASP A 24 13.31 -1.89 3.78
CA ASP A 24 12.16 -1.92 4.70
C ASP A 24 10.93 -1.29 4.07
N LEU A 25 11.10 -0.18 3.32
CA LEU A 25 10.04 0.43 2.52
C LEU A 25 9.40 -0.57 1.57
N ARG A 26 10.21 -1.30 0.79
CA ARG A 26 9.70 -2.30 -0.16
C ARG A 26 8.91 -3.39 0.55
N ILE A 27 9.40 -3.88 1.69
CA ILE A 27 8.71 -4.90 2.51
C ILE A 27 7.34 -4.38 2.98
N VAL A 28 7.31 -3.19 3.60
CA VAL A 28 6.09 -2.60 4.16
C VAL A 28 5.07 -2.31 3.06
N LEU A 29 5.47 -1.60 1.99
CA LEU A 29 4.56 -1.24 0.90
C LEU A 29 4.01 -2.47 0.19
N ARG A 30 4.85 -3.48 -0.08
CA ARG A 30 4.38 -4.74 -0.67
C ARG A 30 3.30 -5.38 0.20
N ARG A 31 3.52 -5.48 1.51
CA ARG A 31 2.53 -6.03 2.45
C ARG A 31 1.25 -5.20 2.49
N CYS A 32 1.34 -3.87 2.51
CA CYS A 32 0.18 -2.98 2.41
C CYS A 32 -0.64 -3.25 1.14
N PHE A 33 0.02 -3.35 -0.02
CA PHE A 33 -0.65 -3.64 -1.29
C PHE A 33 -1.27 -5.04 -1.32
N GLU A 34 -0.61 -6.04 -0.74
CA GLU A 34 -1.15 -7.40 -0.62
C GLU A 34 -2.39 -7.44 0.28
N ASP A 35 -2.38 -6.75 1.42
CA ASP A 35 -3.54 -6.64 2.31
C ASP A 35 -4.69 -5.89 1.64
N ALA A 36 -4.42 -4.78 0.97
CA ALA A 36 -5.43 -4.06 0.20
C ALA A 36 -6.02 -4.91 -0.93
N ARG A 37 -5.20 -5.75 -1.59
CA ARG A 37 -5.72 -6.69 -2.59
C ARG A 37 -6.60 -7.76 -1.96
N ARG A 38 -6.25 -8.30 -0.78
CA ARG A 38 -7.12 -9.25 -0.06
C ARG A 38 -8.48 -8.64 0.21
N LEU A 39 -8.53 -7.35 0.59
CA LEU A 39 -9.79 -6.61 0.75
C LEU A 39 -10.56 -6.49 -0.57
N ASP A 40 -9.87 -6.16 -1.66
CA ASP A 40 -10.47 -6.10 -3.00
C ASP A 40 -11.05 -7.47 -3.43
N GLU A 41 -10.33 -8.56 -3.18
CA GLU A 41 -10.72 -9.93 -3.56
C GLU A 41 -11.96 -10.42 -2.81
N ILE A 42 -12.13 -10.03 -1.54
CA ILE A 42 -13.33 -10.37 -0.76
C ILE A 42 -14.48 -9.39 -0.98
N GLY A 43 -14.31 -8.39 -1.86
CA GLY A 43 -15.32 -7.38 -2.17
C GLY A 43 -15.57 -6.38 -1.04
N LEU A 44 -14.57 -6.12 -0.18
CA LEU A 44 -14.69 -5.18 0.93
C LEU A 44 -13.91 -3.89 0.62
N ASP A 45 -14.63 -2.80 0.38
CA ASP A 45 -14.03 -1.46 0.24
C ASP A 45 -13.82 -0.83 1.63
N HIS A 46 -12.60 -0.49 2.00
CA HIS A 46 -12.31 0.19 3.27
C HIS A 46 -12.88 1.61 3.34
N GLY A 47 -12.90 2.31 2.21
CA GLY A 47 -13.45 3.67 2.08
C GLY A 47 -12.53 4.82 2.51
N GLU A 48 -11.38 4.57 3.15
CA GLU A 48 -10.51 5.62 3.70
C GLU A 48 -9.01 5.45 3.43
N LEU A 49 -8.61 4.40 2.69
CA LEU A 49 -7.19 4.14 2.40
C LEU A 49 -6.52 5.18 1.48
N SER A 50 -7.28 6.11 0.90
CA SER A 50 -6.70 7.26 0.18
C SER A 50 -6.04 8.27 1.13
N ASP A 51 -6.36 8.18 2.43
CA ASP A 51 -5.72 8.93 3.51
C ASP A 51 -5.11 7.94 4.54
N ALA A 52 -4.20 7.08 4.08
CA ALA A 52 -3.68 5.97 4.88
C ALA A 52 -2.96 6.37 6.18
N LYS A 53 -2.63 7.66 6.38
CA LYS A 53 -1.90 8.20 7.54
C LYS A 53 -2.44 7.76 8.90
N LYS A 54 -3.76 7.51 9.00
CA LYS A 54 -4.45 7.09 10.23
C LYS A 54 -4.96 5.64 10.19
N HIS A 55 -4.89 4.99 9.03
CA HIS A 55 -5.53 3.70 8.80
C HIS A 55 -4.52 2.55 8.62
N ILE A 56 -3.22 2.83 8.70
CA ILE A 56 -2.17 1.82 8.69
C ILE A 56 -1.21 2.06 9.85
N ILE A 57 -0.98 1.01 10.64
CA ILE A 57 0.07 0.95 11.66
C ILE A 57 1.16 0.01 11.19
N VAL A 58 2.42 0.44 11.22
CA VAL A 58 3.61 -0.37 10.96
C VAL A 58 4.17 -0.85 12.29
N ARG A 59 4.14 -2.17 12.49
CA ARG A 59 4.76 -2.81 13.67
C ARG A 59 6.28 -2.86 13.53
N SER A 60 6.98 -3.07 14.64
CA SER A 60 8.46 -3.18 14.69
C SER A 60 9.04 -4.28 13.77
N ASN A 61 8.26 -5.32 13.47
CA ASN A 61 8.64 -6.39 12.53
C ASN A 61 8.28 -6.10 11.05
N LEU A 62 8.11 -4.81 10.72
CA LEU A 62 7.74 -4.32 9.38
C LEU A 62 6.41 -4.89 8.87
N LYS A 63 5.53 -5.36 9.76
CA LYS A 63 4.20 -5.82 9.40
C LYS A 63 3.24 -4.61 9.46
N PRO A 64 2.73 -4.11 8.32
CA PRO A 64 1.63 -3.17 8.34
C PRO A 64 0.36 -3.87 8.80
N VAL A 65 -0.52 -3.14 9.46
CA VAL A 65 -1.88 -3.56 9.79
C VAL A 65 -2.83 -2.46 9.38
N ILE A 66 -3.81 -2.80 8.53
CA ILE A 66 -4.92 -1.93 8.19
C ILE A 66 -5.91 -1.94 9.34
N ILE A 67 -6.28 -0.76 9.83
CA ILE A 67 -7.16 -0.56 10.98
C ILE A 67 -8.34 0.35 10.62
N ASP A 68 -9.35 0.36 11.51
CA ASP A 68 -10.54 1.19 11.40
C ASP A 68 -11.40 0.90 10.14
N PHE A 69 -12.17 -0.18 10.23
CA PHE A 69 -13.15 -0.57 9.20
C PHE A 69 -14.51 0.12 9.39
N GLY A 70 -14.61 1.20 10.18
CA GLY A 70 -15.88 1.86 10.50
C GLY A 70 -16.64 2.37 9.26
N LYS A 71 -15.91 2.72 8.19
CA LYS A 71 -16.49 3.10 6.90
C LYS A 71 -16.49 1.99 5.86
N ALA A 72 -16.07 0.77 6.21
CA ALA A 72 -15.96 -0.29 5.24
C ALA A 72 -17.33 -0.70 4.68
N SER A 73 -17.38 -1.07 3.39
CA SER A 73 -18.63 -1.42 2.72
C SER A 73 -18.43 -2.52 1.68
N ARG A 74 -19.40 -3.43 1.61
CA ARG A 74 -19.53 -4.41 0.53
C ARG A 74 -20.40 -3.92 -0.64
N ALA A 75 -21.10 -2.80 -0.47
CA ALA A 75 -21.97 -2.23 -1.50
C ALA A 75 -21.19 -1.41 -2.54
N ARG A 76 -20.02 -0.88 -2.16
CA ARG A 76 -19.15 -0.11 -3.06
C ARG A 76 -18.21 -1.06 -3.80
N LYS A 77 -17.91 -0.73 -5.07
CA LYS A 77 -16.85 -1.44 -5.81
C LYS A 77 -15.51 -1.22 -5.07
N PRO A 78 -14.77 -2.28 -4.71
CA PRO A 78 -13.53 -2.14 -3.97
C PRO A 78 -12.47 -1.41 -4.80
N GLY A 79 -11.73 -0.53 -4.13
CA GLY A 79 -10.64 0.25 -4.72
C GLY A 79 -9.44 0.38 -3.81
N ASN A 80 -9.24 -0.53 -2.85
CA ASN A 80 -8.26 -0.40 -1.78
C ASN A 80 -6.83 -0.28 -2.32
N VAL A 81 -6.45 -1.11 -3.29
CA VAL A 81 -5.13 -1.02 -3.94
C VAL A 81 -4.97 0.30 -4.69
N THR A 82 -6.03 0.79 -5.36
CA THR A 82 -5.97 2.08 -6.07
C THR A 82 -5.84 3.23 -5.08
N SER A 83 -6.53 3.16 -3.93
CA SER A 83 -6.44 4.15 -2.86
C SER A 83 -5.05 4.22 -2.25
N LEU A 84 -4.42 3.07 -1.95
CA LEU A 84 -3.04 3.02 -1.48
C LEU A 84 -2.05 3.53 -2.54
N PHE A 85 -2.24 3.13 -3.80
CA PHE A 85 -1.45 3.65 -4.90
C PHE A 85 -1.48 5.18 -4.92
N SER A 86 -2.66 5.78 -4.80
CA SER A 86 -2.81 7.24 -4.76
C SER A 86 -2.10 7.86 -3.57
N TYR A 87 -2.23 7.28 -2.38
CA TYR A 87 -1.56 7.79 -1.18
C TYR A 87 -0.04 7.76 -1.31
N PHE A 88 0.54 6.64 -1.76
CA PHE A 88 2.00 6.51 -1.89
C PHE A 88 2.57 7.26 -3.10
N SER A 89 1.79 7.47 -4.16
CA SER A 89 2.26 8.13 -5.38
C SER A 89 2.01 9.64 -5.42
N PHE A 90 1.01 10.14 -4.68
CA PHE A 90 0.59 11.54 -4.71
C PHE A 90 0.35 12.16 -3.33
N GLY A 91 0.47 11.38 -2.26
CA GLY A 91 0.30 11.86 -0.89
C GLY A 91 1.52 12.60 -0.33
N PRO A 92 1.50 12.90 0.98
CA PRO A 92 2.50 13.75 1.63
C PRO A 92 3.96 13.30 1.47
N HIS A 93 4.18 11.97 1.48
CA HIS A 93 5.52 11.37 1.39
C HIS A 93 5.88 10.88 -0.01
N SER A 94 5.07 11.20 -1.02
CA SER A 94 5.19 10.64 -2.37
C SER A 94 6.58 10.79 -2.99
N ARG A 95 7.20 11.98 -2.90
CA ARG A 95 8.56 12.20 -3.44
C ARG A 95 9.60 11.26 -2.80
N LYS A 96 9.57 11.11 -1.48
CA LYS A 96 10.47 10.22 -0.73
C LYS A 96 10.21 8.77 -1.11
N VAL A 97 8.95 8.34 -1.07
CA VAL A 97 8.55 6.97 -1.44
C VAL A 97 8.99 6.62 -2.85
N LEU A 98 8.65 7.44 -3.84
CA LEU A 98 9.03 7.20 -5.25
C LEU A 98 10.55 7.22 -5.46
N GLY A 99 11.26 8.13 -4.78
CA GLY A 99 12.72 8.21 -4.80
C GLY A 99 13.37 6.93 -4.27
N MET A 100 12.96 6.47 -3.08
CA MET A 100 13.47 5.23 -2.46
C MET A 100 13.10 3.97 -3.25
N LEU A 101 12.00 4.00 -4.00
CA LEU A 101 11.62 2.93 -4.93
C LEU A 101 12.34 3.00 -6.29
N GLY A 102 13.06 4.10 -6.59
CA GLY A 102 13.66 4.32 -7.91
C GLY A 102 12.62 4.48 -9.02
N VAL A 103 11.40 4.92 -8.68
CA VAL A 103 10.29 5.11 -9.61
C VAL A 103 10.22 6.58 -9.99
N ARG A 104 10.52 6.91 -11.25
CA ARG A 104 10.48 8.31 -11.73
C ARG A 104 9.05 8.85 -11.80
N ASP A 105 8.16 8.09 -12.42
CA ASP A 105 6.77 8.47 -12.68
C ASP A 105 5.81 7.40 -12.14
N PRO A 106 4.74 7.78 -11.41
CA PRO A 106 3.75 6.82 -10.95
C PRO A 106 3.14 6.00 -12.11
N PRO A 107 3.12 4.65 -12.03
CA PRO A 107 2.68 3.79 -13.12
C PRO A 107 1.15 3.77 -13.31
N LEU A 108 0.56 4.89 -13.74
CA LEU A 108 -0.88 5.12 -13.89
C LEU A 108 -1.57 4.08 -14.79
N ALA A 109 -0.90 3.60 -15.84
CA ALA A 109 -1.46 2.59 -16.72
C ALA A 109 -1.69 1.26 -15.99
N HIS A 110 -0.77 0.88 -15.10
CA HIS A 110 -0.80 -0.37 -14.36
C HIS A 110 -1.90 -0.36 -13.29
N VAL A 111 -2.06 0.74 -12.54
CA VAL A 111 -3.14 0.84 -11.54
C VAL A 111 -4.53 0.89 -12.20
N LYS A 112 -4.67 1.58 -13.35
CA LYS A 112 -5.91 1.59 -14.14
C LYS A 112 -6.25 0.20 -14.64
N ARG A 113 -5.26 -0.55 -15.12
CA ARG A 113 -5.41 -1.94 -15.52
C ARG A 113 -5.87 -2.82 -14.36
N TYR A 114 -5.23 -2.72 -13.20
CA TYR A 114 -5.65 -3.43 -12.00
C TYR A 114 -7.09 -3.10 -11.60
N LYS A 115 -7.50 -1.83 -11.57
CA LYS A 115 -8.88 -1.44 -11.22
C LYS A 115 -9.96 -2.02 -12.16
N ARG A 116 -9.58 -2.28 -13.42
CA ARG A 116 -10.45 -2.89 -14.41
C ARG A 116 -10.49 -4.41 -14.29
N GLU A 117 -9.34 -5.05 -14.11
CA GLU A 117 -9.19 -6.51 -14.19
C GLU A 117 -9.27 -7.21 -12.82
N LEU A 118 -8.93 -6.53 -11.72
CA LEU A 118 -8.85 -7.04 -10.34
C LEU A 118 -8.16 -8.42 -10.24
N SER A 119 -7.16 -8.65 -11.10
CA SER A 119 -6.54 -9.96 -11.29
C SER A 119 -5.18 -10.04 -10.61
N ARG A 120 -4.75 -11.27 -10.27
CA ARG A 120 -3.39 -11.51 -9.77
C ARG A 120 -2.30 -11.04 -10.74
N SER A 121 -2.52 -11.16 -12.04
CA SER A 121 -1.56 -10.73 -13.06
C SER A 121 -1.42 -9.21 -13.09
N SER A 122 -2.53 -8.47 -13.20
CA SER A 122 -2.50 -7.00 -13.20
C SER A 122 -1.96 -6.41 -11.89
N PHE A 123 -2.21 -7.08 -10.76
CA PHE A 123 -1.63 -6.71 -9.47
C PHE A 123 -0.10 -6.89 -9.45
N ARG A 124 0.41 -8.03 -9.94
CA ARG A 124 1.85 -8.28 -10.04
C ARG A 124 2.53 -7.28 -10.97
N ASP A 125 1.89 -6.95 -12.09
CA ASP A 125 2.44 -5.97 -13.02
C ASP A 125 2.52 -4.57 -12.39
N LEU A 126 1.54 -4.19 -11.57
CA LEU A 126 1.61 -2.96 -10.76
C LEU A 126 2.76 -3.01 -9.74
N LEU A 127 2.92 -4.10 -8.99
CA LEU A 127 4.04 -4.24 -8.03
C LEU A 127 5.39 -4.19 -8.73
N ARG A 128 5.53 -4.80 -9.92
CA ARG A 128 6.75 -4.73 -10.73
C ARG A 128 7.05 -3.28 -11.13
N ALA A 129 6.05 -2.56 -11.63
CA ALA A 129 6.21 -1.17 -12.06
C ALA A 129 6.52 -0.21 -10.90
N LEU A 130 6.25 -0.60 -9.66
CA LEU A 130 6.61 0.11 -8.43
C LEU A 130 7.94 -0.37 -7.81
N ASN A 131 8.66 -1.30 -8.44
CA ASN A 131 9.86 -1.95 -7.89
C ASN A 131 9.63 -2.61 -6.51
N LEU A 132 8.46 -3.23 -6.33
CA LEU A 132 8.05 -3.93 -5.11
C LEU A 132 8.12 -5.47 -5.21
N LEU A 133 8.55 -6.01 -6.35
CA LEU A 133 8.89 -7.42 -6.48
C LEU A 133 10.38 -7.58 -6.23
N GLU A 134 10.77 -8.57 -5.43
CA GLU A 134 12.16 -8.99 -5.37
C GLU A 134 12.55 -9.56 -6.74
N GLU A 135 13.71 -9.17 -7.25
CA GLU A 135 14.39 -9.99 -8.23
C GLU A 135 14.74 -11.29 -7.53
N SER A 136 14.06 -12.37 -7.89
CA SER A 136 14.56 -13.70 -7.57
C SER A 136 15.95 -13.78 -8.20
N LEU A 137 17.00 -13.78 -7.36
CA LEU A 137 18.32 -14.24 -7.77
C LEU A 137 18.12 -15.65 -8.31
N SER A 138 18.07 -15.77 -9.63
CA SER A 138 18.14 -17.04 -10.37
C SER A 138 19.57 -17.54 -10.39
#